data_AF-A0AA46A486-F1
#
_entry.id   AF-A0AA46A486-F1
#
_cell.length_a   1.000
_cell.length_b   1.000
_cell.length_c   1.000
_cell.angle_alpha   90.00
_cell.angle_beta   90.00
_cell.angle_gamma   90.00
#
_symmetry.space_group_name_H-M   'P 1'
#
loop_
_entity.id
_entity.type
_entity.pdbx_description
1 polymer ?
#
loop_
_entity_poly.entity_id
_entity_poly.type
_entity_poly.pdbx_seq_one_letter_code
_entity_poly.pdbx_strand_id
1 'polypeptide(L)'
;MRLIRTGFLATLALCAAGGQVAAQPDAKVLVLGSSLPETLAPIADNAVLVPADGVVDEVAKTRAELIYVGSPLAGDVDGTSALPMLLAELPADRATTVVVNSCGWEGQALDHAELTAALADRTEVTLAIPREANGCDAEGLASAFVTAAGLENAERRAALQDGGYLLEEAKPEAASPMGGLVISALPAEAMAVSDAPKVILASSDPTASRDTVVSAPDTNVSASPADPIATRRPGGPEPSIIVGDLAVLVAADARGPLGLPHQAREAIRQRDPAMFNRLLSRGAFDPEEAQMVAGIQTELARMNCYKGGIDGDWGSGSASALRRYFEALGSAQAAAEPEIGLYRTIIRNEAVQCPDVQPVARAAPTRSSGGGARGTRSTPTRTGSSGQATAPAASRSSGQSSGGSQDSSSSRRTISTNPSMLGTGAFR
;
A
#
# COMPACT_ATOMS: atom_id res chain seq x y z
N MET A 1 72.18 11.86 -1.63
CA MET A 1 71.44 10.94 -2.51
C MET A 1 71.20 9.63 -1.78
N ARG A 2 70.00 9.43 -1.20
CA ARG A 2 69.53 8.14 -0.69
C ARG A 2 68.11 7.94 -1.23
N LEU A 3 67.96 7.01 -2.16
CA LEU A 3 66.67 6.55 -2.65
C LEU A 3 66.03 5.64 -1.60
N ILE A 4 64.86 6.03 -1.11
CA ILE A 4 63.97 5.16 -0.35
C ILE A 4 62.95 4.61 -1.35
N ARG A 5 63.10 3.33 -1.70
CA ARG A 5 62.07 2.49 -2.32
C ARG A 5 61.11 2.08 -1.22
N THR A 6 59.91 2.66 -1.19
CA THR A 6 58.79 2.15 -0.38
C THR A 6 57.80 1.51 -1.35
N GLY A 7 57.68 0.19 -1.25
CA GLY A 7 56.72 -0.57 -2.02
C GLY A 7 55.30 -0.37 -1.51
N PHE A 8 54.39 -0.15 -2.45
CA PHE A 8 52.97 -0.44 -2.29
C PHE A 8 52.59 -1.38 -3.44
N LEU A 9 52.77 -2.68 -3.20
CA LEU A 9 52.12 -3.75 -3.94
C LEU A 9 50.88 -4.11 -3.12
N ALA A 10 49.80 -3.35 -3.29
CA ALA A 10 48.47 -3.78 -2.86
C ALA A 10 47.91 -4.65 -3.98
N THR A 11 47.82 -5.93 -3.69
CA THR A 11 47.36 -7.00 -4.58
C THR A 11 45.86 -6.83 -4.84
N LEU A 12 45.50 -6.13 -5.92
CA LEU A 12 44.14 -6.02 -6.41
C LEU A 12 43.83 -7.27 -7.24
N ALA A 13 43.50 -8.36 -6.55
CA ALA A 13 42.93 -9.56 -7.15
C ALA A 13 41.40 -9.45 -7.13
N LEU A 14 40.85 -8.52 -7.93
CA LEU A 14 39.42 -8.54 -8.25
C LEU A 14 39.23 -9.65 -9.29
N CYS A 15 38.82 -10.83 -8.81
CA CYS A 15 38.45 -11.93 -9.69
C CYS A 15 37.26 -11.46 -10.55
N ALA A 16 37.50 -11.29 -11.85
CA ALA A 16 36.49 -11.28 -12.89
C ALA A 16 35.85 -12.67 -12.99
N ALA A 17 35.08 -13.05 -11.98
CA ALA A 17 34.10 -14.10 -12.12
C ALA A 17 32.83 -13.40 -12.62
N GLY A 18 32.51 -13.58 -13.91
CA GLY A 18 31.23 -13.19 -14.50
C GLY A 18 30.06 -14.02 -13.96
N GLY A 19 29.97 -14.15 -12.64
CA GLY A 19 28.81 -14.69 -11.97
C GLY A 19 27.73 -13.64 -12.06
N GLN A 20 26.68 -13.91 -12.85
CA GLN A 20 25.42 -13.21 -12.73
C GLN A 20 25.01 -13.27 -11.25
N VAL A 21 25.10 -12.14 -10.56
CA VAL A 21 24.65 -12.01 -9.20
C VAL A 21 23.15 -12.24 -9.25
N ALA A 22 22.70 -13.36 -8.68
CA ALA A 22 21.27 -13.69 -8.63
C ALA A 22 20.54 -12.51 -7.96
N ALA A 23 19.52 -11.99 -8.63
CA ALA A 23 18.74 -10.84 -8.18
C ALA A 23 18.30 -11.03 -6.73
N GLN A 24 18.72 -10.12 -5.84
CA GLN A 24 18.15 -10.06 -4.50
C GLN A 24 16.76 -9.42 -4.60
N PRO A 25 15.69 -10.11 -4.18
CA PRO A 25 14.32 -9.63 -4.37
C PRO A 25 14.02 -8.33 -3.59
N ASP A 26 14.81 -8.01 -2.57
CA ASP A 26 14.59 -6.89 -1.65
C ASP A 26 15.62 -5.76 -1.81
N ALA A 27 16.34 -5.70 -2.95
CA ALA A 27 17.30 -4.64 -3.18
C ALA A 27 16.60 -3.27 -3.24
N LYS A 28 16.97 -2.38 -2.32
CA LYS A 28 16.45 -1.00 -2.27
C LYS A 28 17.00 -0.13 -3.40
N VAL A 29 18.21 -0.45 -3.89
CA VAL A 29 18.91 0.31 -4.91
C VAL A 29 19.19 -0.54 -6.14
N LEU A 30 18.84 -0.01 -7.31
CA LEU A 30 19.19 -0.58 -8.59
C LEU A 30 20.25 0.29 -9.26
N VAL A 31 21.30 -0.30 -9.80
CA VAL A 31 22.33 0.42 -10.57
C VAL A 31 22.31 -0.10 -11.99
N LEU A 32 22.05 0.80 -12.93
CA LEU A 32 21.97 0.49 -14.36
C LEU A 32 23.29 0.86 -15.03
N GLY A 33 23.95 -0.14 -15.59
CA GLY A 33 25.22 0.04 -16.29
C GLY A 33 26.01 -1.24 -16.46
N SER A 34 27.11 -1.15 -17.19
CA SER A 34 28.03 -2.28 -17.41
C SER A 34 28.96 -2.54 -16.21
N SER A 35 29.16 -1.54 -15.35
CA SER A 35 30.00 -1.64 -14.16
C SER A 35 29.54 -0.70 -13.06
N LEU A 36 29.80 -1.08 -11.80
CA LEU A 36 29.59 -0.23 -10.64
C LEU A 36 30.76 0.75 -10.51
N PRO A 37 30.54 2.08 -10.58
CA PRO A 37 31.59 3.07 -10.31
C PRO A 37 32.20 2.85 -8.92
N GLU A 38 33.50 3.10 -8.74
CA GLU A 38 34.17 2.95 -7.43
C GLU A 38 33.52 3.84 -6.35
N THR A 39 32.98 5.00 -6.75
CA THR A 39 32.23 5.90 -5.87
C THR A 39 30.98 5.24 -5.27
N LEU A 40 30.38 4.25 -5.93
CA LEU A 40 29.23 3.50 -5.44
C LEU A 40 29.61 2.25 -4.62
N ALA A 41 30.89 1.96 -4.42
CA ALA A 41 31.34 0.85 -3.58
C ALA A 41 30.72 0.83 -2.16
N PRO A 42 30.48 1.97 -1.48
CA PRO A 42 29.87 1.97 -0.14
C PRO A 42 28.46 1.41 -0.07
N ILE A 43 27.74 1.33 -1.20
CA ILE A 43 26.36 0.81 -1.28
C ILE A 43 26.28 -0.54 -1.98
N ALA A 44 27.40 -1.17 -2.31
CA ALA A 44 27.43 -2.43 -3.04
C ALA A 44 26.62 -3.56 -2.36
N ASP A 45 26.58 -3.58 -1.02
CA ASP A 45 25.79 -4.56 -0.27
C ASP A 45 24.27 -4.38 -0.39
N ASN A 46 23.81 -3.20 -0.81
CA ASN A 46 22.39 -2.84 -0.94
C ASN A 46 21.97 -2.54 -2.39
N ALA A 47 22.91 -2.70 -3.34
CA ALA A 47 22.74 -2.35 -4.74
C ALA A 47 22.80 -3.60 -5.62
N VAL A 48 21.87 -3.70 -6.57
CA VAL A 48 21.94 -4.71 -7.63
C VAL A 48 22.37 -4.03 -8.92
N LEU A 49 23.50 -4.47 -9.47
CA LEU A 49 23.96 -4.05 -10.79
C LEU A 49 23.15 -4.80 -11.85
N VAL A 50 22.42 -4.06 -12.68
CA VAL A 50 21.63 -4.60 -13.77
C VAL A 50 22.26 -4.18 -15.10
N PRO A 51 22.65 -5.14 -15.95
CA PRO A 51 23.16 -4.82 -17.29
C PRO A 51 22.05 -4.18 -18.13
N ALA A 52 22.42 -3.43 -19.17
CA ALA A 52 21.45 -2.81 -20.07
C ALA A 52 20.52 -3.86 -20.71
N ASP A 53 21.06 -5.04 -21.03
CA ASP A 53 20.30 -6.17 -21.55
C ASP A 53 19.46 -6.80 -20.42
N GLY A 54 18.13 -6.65 -20.49
CA GLY A 54 17.19 -7.19 -19.50
C GLY A 54 16.81 -6.22 -18.38
N VAL A 55 17.14 -4.93 -18.52
CA VAL A 55 16.81 -3.92 -17.52
C VAL A 55 15.32 -3.82 -17.21
N VAL A 56 14.47 -3.96 -18.22
CA VAL A 56 13.00 -3.91 -18.08
C VAL A 56 12.49 -5.06 -17.20
N ASP A 57 12.98 -6.28 -17.43
CA ASP A 57 12.57 -7.46 -16.68
C ASP A 57 12.98 -7.38 -15.21
N GLU A 58 14.18 -6.85 -14.92
CA GLU A 58 14.64 -6.70 -13.53
C GLU A 58 13.96 -5.52 -12.82
N VAL A 59 13.72 -4.40 -13.50
CA VAL A 59 12.96 -3.29 -12.91
C VAL A 59 11.54 -3.72 -12.54
N ALA A 60 10.90 -4.56 -13.37
CA ALA A 60 9.57 -5.09 -13.09
C ALA A 60 9.54 -6.05 -11.88
N LYS A 61 10.62 -6.80 -11.65
CA LYS A 61 10.72 -7.78 -10.54
C LYS A 61 11.17 -7.16 -9.23
N THR A 62 12.14 -6.23 -9.29
CA THR A 62 12.73 -5.62 -8.10
C THR A 62 11.75 -4.65 -7.45
N ARG A 63 11.93 -4.41 -6.14
CA ARG A 63 11.21 -3.36 -5.39
C ARG A 63 12.12 -2.16 -5.10
N ALA A 64 12.97 -1.82 -6.06
CA ALA A 64 13.91 -0.71 -5.89
C ALA A 64 13.14 0.61 -5.73
N GLU A 65 13.48 1.34 -4.67
CA GLU A 65 12.96 2.69 -4.43
C GLU A 65 13.84 3.75 -5.11
N LEU A 66 15.07 3.37 -5.45
CA LEU A 66 16.09 4.25 -6.01
C LEU A 66 16.81 3.54 -7.15
N ILE A 67 16.84 4.16 -8.32
CA ILE A 67 17.48 3.62 -9.54
C ILE A 67 18.55 4.60 -9.98
N TYR A 68 19.80 4.16 -10.13
CA TYR A 68 20.91 4.97 -10.65
C TYR A 68 21.21 4.62 -12.09
N VAL A 69 21.29 5.62 -12.96
CA VAL A 69 21.68 5.47 -14.38
C VAL A 69 22.99 6.23 -14.58
N GLY A 70 24.11 5.50 -14.51
CA GLY A 70 25.45 6.09 -14.59
C GLY A 70 26.05 6.10 -15.99
N SER A 71 25.41 5.43 -16.95
CA SER A 71 25.90 5.30 -18.32
C SER A 71 24.71 5.32 -19.27
N PRO A 72 24.89 5.82 -20.50
CA PRO A 72 23.82 5.79 -21.49
C PRO A 72 23.40 4.34 -21.71
N LEU A 73 22.09 4.09 -21.61
CA LEU A 73 21.52 2.81 -21.94
C LEU A 73 21.55 2.68 -23.46
N ALA A 74 22.25 1.66 -23.96
CA ALA A 74 22.37 1.42 -25.39
C ALA A 74 20.96 1.36 -26.00
N GLY A 75 20.74 2.27 -26.94
CA GLY A 75 19.52 2.34 -27.71
C GLY A 75 19.40 1.21 -28.72
N ASP A 76 18.26 1.19 -29.39
CA ASP A 76 18.13 0.43 -30.63
C ASP A 76 19.12 0.98 -31.70
N VAL A 77 19.19 0.34 -32.87
CA VAL A 77 20.17 0.64 -33.93
C VAL A 77 20.22 2.12 -34.36
N ASP A 78 19.17 2.88 -34.06
CA ASP A 78 19.00 4.30 -34.37
C ASP A 78 19.63 5.26 -33.34
N GLY A 79 20.20 4.74 -32.25
CA GLY A 79 20.89 5.53 -31.23
C GLY A 79 19.98 6.26 -30.23
N THR A 80 18.67 6.03 -30.31
CA THR A 80 17.65 6.51 -29.36
C THR A 80 17.87 5.90 -27.98
N SER A 81 18.02 6.73 -26.95
CA SER A 81 18.19 6.26 -25.57
C SER A 81 17.09 5.28 -25.17
N ALA A 82 17.43 4.16 -24.52
CA ALA A 82 16.43 3.24 -23.98
C ALA A 82 15.78 3.76 -22.68
N LEU A 83 16.22 4.92 -22.17
CA LEU A 83 15.74 5.48 -20.91
C LEU A 83 14.25 5.84 -20.91
N PRO A 84 13.66 6.48 -21.95
CA PRO A 84 12.22 6.75 -21.98
C PRO A 84 11.38 5.46 -21.93
N MET A 85 11.81 4.41 -22.63
CA MET A 85 11.15 3.10 -22.58
C MET A 85 11.21 2.49 -21.18
N LEU A 86 12.37 2.58 -20.54
CA LEU A 86 12.52 2.13 -19.15
C LEU A 86 11.59 2.89 -18.21
N LEU A 87 11.52 4.22 -18.33
CA LEU A 87 10.64 5.06 -17.52
C LEU A 87 9.16 4.71 -17.73
N ALA A 88 8.78 4.40 -18.98
CA ALA A 88 7.42 3.99 -19.32
C ALA A 88 7.04 2.64 -18.70
N GLU A 89 7.99 1.73 -18.48
CA GLU A 89 7.77 0.40 -17.88
C GLU A 89 7.90 0.40 -16.34
N LEU A 90 8.24 1.54 -15.73
CA LEU A 90 8.31 1.61 -14.27
C LEU A 90 6.94 1.34 -13.62
N PRO A 91 6.89 0.54 -12.55
CA PRO A 91 5.66 0.31 -11.80
C PRO A 91 5.11 1.62 -11.21
N ALA A 92 3.84 1.93 -11.52
CA ALA A 92 3.16 3.14 -11.01
C ALA A 92 2.63 3.00 -9.58
N ASP A 93 2.67 1.80 -9.00
CA ASP A 93 2.10 1.50 -7.68
C ASP A 93 3.05 1.83 -6.52
N ARG A 94 4.23 2.40 -6.81
CA ARG A 94 5.23 2.74 -5.79
C ARG A 94 6.07 3.97 -6.12
N ALA A 95 6.40 4.69 -5.06
CA ALA A 95 7.33 5.80 -5.10
C ALA A 95 8.73 5.34 -5.52
N THR A 96 9.19 5.79 -6.68
CA THR A 96 10.52 5.44 -7.22
C THR A 96 11.25 6.71 -7.61
N THR A 97 12.51 6.85 -7.19
CA THR A 97 13.39 7.95 -7.64
C THR A 97 14.38 7.42 -8.67
N VAL A 98 14.36 7.95 -9.88
CA VAL A 98 15.32 7.62 -10.94
C VAL A 98 16.36 8.73 -11.00
N VAL A 99 17.60 8.39 -10.66
CA VAL A 99 18.74 9.32 -10.64
C VAL A 99 19.61 9.07 -11.85
N VAL A 100 19.67 10.05 -12.75
CA VAL A 100 20.44 9.95 -13.98
C VAL A 100 21.71 10.79 -13.82
N ASN A 101 22.87 10.15 -13.91
CA ASN A 101 24.14 10.85 -13.99
C ASN A 101 24.57 10.92 -15.46
N SER A 102 24.10 11.96 -16.15
CA SER A 102 24.37 12.20 -17.58
C SER A 102 25.69 12.91 -17.87
N CYS A 103 26.54 13.09 -16.85
CA CYS A 103 27.82 13.76 -17.01
C CYS A 103 28.74 13.00 -17.97
N GLY A 104 29.20 13.68 -19.02
CA GLY A 104 30.10 13.09 -20.01
C GLY A 104 29.40 12.18 -21.03
N TRP A 105 28.06 12.22 -21.15
CA TRP A 105 27.34 11.53 -22.22
C TRP A 105 27.50 12.31 -23.54
N GLU A 106 28.69 12.23 -24.14
CA GLU A 106 28.99 12.90 -25.40
C GLU A 106 28.13 12.32 -26.54
N GLY A 107 27.37 13.18 -27.22
CA GLY A 107 26.57 12.79 -28.39
C GLY A 107 25.18 12.23 -28.11
N GLN A 108 24.81 12.03 -26.83
CA GLN A 108 23.46 11.65 -26.41
C GLN A 108 22.93 12.64 -25.39
N ALA A 109 22.61 13.85 -25.87
CA ALA A 109 21.87 14.80 -25.06
C ALA A 109 20.53 14.16 -24.66
N LEU A 110 20.27 14.10 -23.36
CA LEU A 110 18.97 13.69 -22.87
C LEU A 110 17.94 14.74 -23.32
N ASP A 111 16.90 14.31 -24.04
CA ASP A 111 15.75 15.17 -24.26
C ASP A 111 14.89 15.16 -22.99
N HIS A 112 15.01 16.23 -22.20
CA HIS A 112 14.26 16.37 -20.96
C HIS A 112 12.75 16.28 -21.22
N ALA A 113 12.25 16.86 -22.31
CA ALA A 113 10.84 16.84 -22.62
C ALA A 113 10.34 15.42 -22.91
N GLU A 114 11.15 14.59 -23.57
CA GLU A 114 10.85 13.19 -23.81
C GLU A 114 10.82 12.39 -22.50
N LEU A 115 11.79 12.61 -21.60
CA LEU A 115 11.81 11.94 -20.29
C LEU A 115 10.61 12.36 -19.43
N THR A 116 10.28 13.66 -19.38
CA THR A 116 9.10 14.14 -18.66
C THR A 116 7.82 13.57 -19.27
N ALA A 117 7.74 13.47 -20.60
CA ALA A 117 6.59 12.88 -21.29
C ALA A 117 6.44 11.38 -20.98
N ALA A 118 7.54 10.63 -20.93
CA ALA A 118 7.53 9.22 -20.52
C ALA A 118 7.04 9.00 -19.08
N LEU A 119 7.10 10.05 -18.25
CA LEU A 119 6.65 10.05 -16.86
C LEU A 119 5.25 10.63 -16.65
N ALA A 120 4.59 11.15 -17.69
CA ALA A 120 3.32 11.86 -17.54
C ALA A 120 2.23 11.01 -16.84
N ASP A 121 2.21 9.70 -17.09
CA ASP A 121 1.24 8.77 -16.51
C ASP A 121 1.72 8.16 -15.17
N ARG A 122 2.86 8.60 -14.63
CA ARG A 122 3.55 7.98 -13.48
C ARG A 122 3.71 8.96 -12.31
N THR A 123 2.63 9.22 -11.59
CA THR A 123 2.58 10.21 -10.49
C THR A 123 3.50 9.93 -9.31
N GLU A 124 4.01 8.71 -9.15
CA GLU A 124 4.88 8.31 -8.05
C GLU A 124 6.37 8.22 -8.45
N VAL A 125 6.73 8.57 -9.69
CA VAL A 125 8.12 8.56 -10.13
C VAL A 125 8.71 9.97 -10.06
N THR A 126 9.85 10.10 -9.39
CA THR A 126 10.65 11.33 -9.35
C THR A 126 11.90 11.14 -10.20
N LEU A 127 12.13 12.04 -11.15
CA LEU A 127 13.34 12.05 -11.97
C LEU A 127 14.35 13.04 -11.39
N ALA A 128 15.56 12.58 -11.10
CA ALA A 128 16.67 13.40 -10.65
C ALA A 128 17.74 13.47 -11.74
N ILE A 129 17.94 14.65 -12.31
CA ILE A 129 18.88 14.90 -13.41
C ILE A 129 19.88 15.99 -13.01
N PRO A 130 21.11 16.04 -13.54
CA PRO A 130 22.08 17.04 -13.16
C PRO A 130 21.56 18.45 -13.51
N ARG A 131 21.69 19.42 -12.59
CA ARG A 131 21.24 20.80 -12.83
C ARG A 131 21.99 21.47 -13.99
N GLU A 132 23.25 21.12 -14.17
CA GLU A 132 24.11 21.65 -15.22
C GLU A 132 24.58 20.47 -16.08
N ALA A 133 24.24 20.46 -17.37
CA ALA A 133 24.66 19.38 -18.27
C ALA A 133 26.13 19.51 -18.70
N ASN A 134 26.65 20.74 -18.77
CA ASN A 134 28.03 21.03 -19.18
C ASN A 134 28.89 21.34 -17.95
N GLY A 135 29.99 20.60 -17.77
CA GLY A 135 30.93 20.84 -16.68
C GLY A 135 30.48 20.27 -15.33
N CYS A 136 29.53 19.33 -15.32
CA CYS A 136 29.10 18.69 -14.09
C CYS A 136 30.16 17.76 -13.50
N ASP A 137 30.24 17.77 -12.17
CA ASP A 137 31.12 16.93 -11.36
C ASP A 137 30.48 15.54 -11.21
N ALA A 138 30.84 14.61 -12.10
CA ALA A 138 30.29 13.25 -12.10
C ALA A 138 30.57 12.49 -10.79
N GLU A 139 31.74 12.70 -10.16
CA GLU A 139 32.09 12.09 -8.88
C GLU A 139 31.26 12.71 -7.74
N GLY A 140 31.13 14.04 -7.72
CA GLY A 140 30.29 14.75 -6.76
C GLY A 140 28.82 14.28 -6.80
N LEU A 141 28.25 14.13 -8.00
CA LEU A 141 26.89 13.63 -8.20
C LEU A 141 26.75 12.16 -7.75
N ALA A 142 27.71 11.29 -8.08
CA ALA A 142 27.70 9.91 -7.60
C ALA A 142 27.82 9.83 -6.06
N SER A 143 28.62 10.70 -5.43
CA SER A 143 28.72 10.81 -3.97
C SER A 143 27.41 11.30 -3.34
N ALA A 144 26.73 12.25 -3.96
CA ALA A 144 25.41 12.70 -3.52
C ALA A 144 24.37 11.56 -3.61
N PHE A 145 24.42 10.77 -4.68
CA PHE A 145 23.59 9.58 -4.82
C PHE A 145 23.83 8.57 -3.69
N VAL A 146 25.08 8.25 -3.36
CA VAL A 146 25.43 7.34 -2.25
C VAL A 146 24.87 7.84 -0.92
N THR A 147 24.95 9.15 -0.68
CA THR A 147 24.37 9.77 0.51
C THR A 147 22.86 9.61 0.52
N ALA A 148 22.20 9.89 -0.60
CA ALA A 148 20.75 9.77 -0.76
C ALA A 148 20.25 8.31 -0.61
N ALA A 149 21.03 7.32 -1.04
CA ALA A 149 20.69 5.90 -0.94
C ALA A 149 20.54 5.40 0.51
N GLY A 150 21.18 6.07 1.48
CA GLY A 150 21.03 5.80 2.91
C GLY A 150 19.88 6.56 3.59
N LEU A 151 19.18 7.43 2.87
CA LEU A 151 18.15 8.32 3.41
C LEU A 151 16.76 7.95 2.90
N GLU A 152 15.74 8.42 3.60
CA GLU A 152 14.34 8.15 3.30
C GLU A 152 13.65 9.42 2.78
N ASN A 153 12.76 9.24 1.80
CA ASN A 153 11.77 10.25 1.35
C ASN A 153 12.31 11.69 1.18
N ALA A 154 11.95 12.58 2.11
CA ALA A 154 12.26 14.01 2.02
C ALA A 154 13.75 14.31 2.21
N GLU A 155 14.43 13.57 3.09
CA GLU A 155 15.88 13.71 3.32
C GLU A 155 16.66 13.23 2.10
N ARG A 156 16.21 12.13 1.48
CA ARG A 156 16.75 11.65 0.19
C ARG A 156 16.66 12.72 -0.89
N ARG A 157 15.49 13.35 -1.04
CA ARG A 157 15.27 14.43 -2.01
C ARG A 157 16.15 15.65 -1.74
N ALA A 158 16.26 16.07 -0.47
CA ALA A 158 17.14 17.16 -0.08
C ALA A 158 18.61 16.85 -0.40
N ALA A 159 19.09 15.65 -0.08
CA ALA A 159 20.47 15.23 -0.37
C ALA A 159 20.78 15.23 -1.88
N LEU A 160 19.84 14.80 -2.72
CA LEU A 160 20.00 14.89 -4.19
C LEU A 160 20.05 16.35 -4.66
N GLN A 161 19.16 17.20 -4.16
CA GLN A 161 19.13 18.62 -4.55
C GLN A 161 20.40 19.37 -4.12
N ASP A 162 20.87 19.15 -2.89
CA ASP A 162 22.11 19.71 -2.35
C ASP A 162 23.33 19.18 -3.12
N GLY A 163 23.25 17.95 -3.61
CA GLY A 163 24.25 17.31 -4.46
C GLY A 163 24.31 17.80 -5.90
N GLY A 164 23.45 18.73 -6.31
CA GLY A 164 23.45 19.30 -7.67
C GLY A 164 22.44 18.68 -8.63
N TYR A 165 21.53 17.83 -8.15
CA TYR A 165 20.42 17.35 -8.97
C TYR A 165 19.25 18.35 -9.00
N LEU A 166 18.59 18.41 -10.15
CA LEU A 166 17.25 18.96 -10.34
C LEU A 166 16.26 17.80 -10.20
N LEU A 167 15.26 17.94 -9.33
CA LEU A 167 14.19 16.96 -9.18
C LEU A 167 12.98 17.41 -10.00
N GLU A 168 12.58 16.58 -10.94
CA GLU A 168 11.32 16.69 -11.66
C GLU A 168 10.36 15.64 -11.12
N GLU A 169 9.31 16.12 -10.47
CA GLU A 169 8.18 15.27 -10.09
C GLU A 169 7.24 15.22 -11.29
N ALA A 170 6.74 14.03 -11.63
CA ALA A 170 5.66 13.88 -12.58
C ALA A 170 4.48 14.72 -12.09
N LYS A 171 4.32 15.91 -12.68
CA LYS A 171 3.22 16.80 -12.33
C LYS A 171 1.96 16.05 -12.73
N PRO A 172 1.07 15.69 -11.79
CA PRO A 172 -0.21 15.12 -12.19
C PRO A 172 -0.83 16.14 -13.13
N GLU A 173 -1.04 15.73 -14.39
CA GLU A 173 -1.69 16.57 -15.38
C GLU A 173 -2.99 16.99 -14.72
N ALA A 174 -3.04 18.27 -14.34
CA ALA A 174 -4.11 18.78 -13.51
C ALA A 174 -5.36 18.53 -14.32
N ALA A 175 -6.16 17.54 -13.88
CA ALA A 175 -7.35 17.12 -14.58
C ALA A 175 -8.06 18.39 -15.01
N SER A 176 -8.16 18.58 -16.33
CA SER A 176 -8.76 19.78 -16.91
C SER A 176 -9.99 20.08 -16.08
N PRO A 177 -10.13 21.30 -15.50
CA PRO A 177 -11.19 21.60 -14.55
C PRO A 177 -12.53 21.54 -15.28
N MET A 178 -13.05 20.33 -15.47
CA MET A 178 -14.35 20.09 -16.04
C MET A 178 -15.35 20.45 -14.96
N GLY A 179 -15.88 21.66 -15.10
CA GLY A 179 -16.99 22.13 -14.28
C GLY A 179 -16.57 22.43 -12.85
N GLY A 180 -15.80 23.50 -12.66
CA GLY A 180 -15.89 24.22 -11.39
C GLY A 180 -17.35 24.52 -11.11
N LEU A 181 -17.91 23.89 -10.07
CA LEU A 181 -19.18 24.28 -9.50
C LEU A 181 -18.99 25.72 -8.99
N VAL A 182 -19.35 26.69 -9.84
CA VAL A 182 -19.51 28.07 -9.42
C VAL A 182 -20.70 28.06 -8.47
N ILE A 183 -20.42 28.03 -7.16
CA ILE A 183 -21.39 28.49 -6.18
C ILE A 183 -21.46 29.99 -6.38
N SER A 184 -22.22 30.42 -7.39
CA SER A 184 -22.71 31.78 -7.46
C SER A 184 -23.47 31.99 -6.17
N ALA A 185 -22.97 32.90 -5.33
CA ALA A 185 -23.75 33.39 -4.22
C ALA A 185 -25.11 33.82 -4.78
N LEU A 186 -26.16 33.09 -4.43
CA LEU A 186 -27.53 33.47 -4.74
C LEU A 186 -27.72 34.90 -4.21
N PRO A 187 -28.08 35.88 -5.06
CA PRO A 187 -28.41 37.21 -4.56
C PRO A 187 -29.58 37.06 -3.59
N ALA A 188 -29.41 37.61 -2.38
CA ALA A 188 -30.37 37.53 -1.28
C ALA A 188 -31.70 38.28 -1.53
N GLU A 189 -32.00 38.68 -2.77
CA GLU A 189 -33.08 39.62 -3.11
C GLU A 189 -34.32 38.96 -3.73
N ALA A 190 -34.38 37.63 -3.83
CA ALA A 190 -35.47 36.95 -4.53
C ALA A 190 -36.14 35.82 -3.73
N MET A 191 -36.53 36.05 -2.46
CA MET A 191 -37.60 35.29 -1.80
C MET A 191 -38.41 36.17 -0.85
N ALA A 192 -39.28 37.00 -1.42
CA ALA A 192 -40.45 37.53 -0.75
C ALA A 192 -41.70 36.90 -1.39
N VAL A 193 -42.12 35.74 -0.88
CA VAL A 193 -43.47 35.20 -1.16
C VAL A 193 -44.07 34.73 0.16
N SER A 194 -45.30 35.20 0.34
CA SER A 194 -46.20 35.06 1.49
C SER A 194 -46.54 33.59 1.81
N ASP A 195 -46.72 33.35 3.11
CA ASP A 195 -47.45 32.24 3.76
C ASP A 195 -46.90 30.81 3.68
N ALA A 196 -46.09 30.44 4.69
CA ALA A 196 -46.14 29.22 5.55
C ALA A 196 -44.74 28.69 5.97
N PRO A 197 -44.65 27.76 6.95
CA PRO A 197 -44.81 27.92 8.40
C PRO A 197 -43.48 28.25 9.12
N LYS A 198 -43.57 28.65 10.40
CA LYS A 198 -42.47 29.09 11.27
C LYS A 198 -41.25 28.14 11.28
N VAL A 199 -40.18 28.56 10.63
CA VAL A 199 -38.82 28.14 10.96
C VAL A 199 -38.32 29.04 12.10
N ILE A 200 -37.90 28.43 13.22
CA ILE A 200 -37.25 29.14 14.32
C ILE A 200 -35.85 29.54 13.83
N LEU A 201 -35.74 30.75 13.30
CA LEU A 201 -34.46 31.42 13.13
C LEU A 201 -34.10 32.08 14.46
N ALA A 202 -32.97 31.67 15.03
CA ALA A 202 -32.38 32.33 16.19
C ALA A 202 -31.90 33.73 15.78
N SER A 203 -32.78 34.71 15.87
CA SER A 203 -32.45 36.13 15.71
C SER A 203 -31.71 36.62 16.94
N SER A 204 -30.53 37.18 16.72
CA SER A 204 -29.70 37.84 17.74
C SER A 204 -29.92 39.35 17.62
N ASP A 205 -31.02 39.85 18.18
CA ASP A 205 -31.25 41.30 18.29
C ASP A 205 -31.70 41.65 19.72
N PRO A 206 -30.87 42.32 20.53
CA PRO A 206 -31.20 42.63 21.91
C PRO A 206 -31.70 44.07 22.01
N THR A 207 -32.97 44.31 21.68
CA THR A 207 -33.63 45.52 22.18
C THR A 207 -35.11 45.31 22.49
N ALA A 208 -35.42 45.49 23.77
CA ALA A 208 -36.74 45.69 24.37
C ALA A 208 -37.75 44.53 24.31
N SER A 209 -37.94 43.86 25.45
CA SER A 209 -39.19 44.00 26.20
C SER A 209 -39.00 43.55 27.64
N ARG A 210 -39.26 44.48 28.56
CA ARG A 210 -39.64 44.19 29.95
C ARG A 210 -40.92 43.38 29.87
N ASP A 211 -40.93 42.20 30.47
CA ASP A 211 -42.14 41.78 31.17
C ASP A 211 -41.82 40.99 32.42
N THR A 212 -42.68 41.25 33.39
CA THR A 212 -42.54 40.95 34.81
C THR A 212 -43.23 39.62 35.07
N VAL A 213 -42.50 38.59 35.52
CA VAL A 213 -43.14 37.42 36.14
C VAL A 213 -42.41 37.03 37.42
N VAL A 214 -43.26 36.81 38.42
CA VAL A 214 -43.03 36.60 39.84
C VAL A 214 -42.49 35.20 40.15
N SER A 215 -41.57 35.16 41.10
CA SER A 215 -41.12 34.10 42.03
C SER A 215 -41.82 32.73 42.06
N ALA A 216 -41.01 31.64 42.13
CA ALA A 216 -40.85 30.74 43.30
C ALA A 216 -39.80 29.63 43.05
N PRO A 217 -39.21 28.99 44.08
CA PRO A 217 -37.83 28.48 44.05
C PRO A 217 -37.65 26.94 44.06
N ASP A 218 -36.37 26.56 43.95
CA ASP A 218 -35.71 25.31 44.38
C ASP A 218 -35.74 24.09 43.45
N THR A 219 -34.62 23.85 42.75
CA THR A 219 -33.78 22.66 43.04
C THR A 219 -32.37 22.79 42.45
N ASN A 220 -31.38 22.61 43.33
CA ASN A 220 -29.95 22.59 43.08
C ASN A 220 -29.55 21.54 42.03
N VAL A 221 -28.97 21.99 40.92
CA VAL A 221 -28.01 21.19 40.13
C VAL A 221 -26.76 22.05 39.96
N SER A 222 -25.67 21.62 40.59
CA SER A 222 -24.34 22.20 40.38
C SER A 222 -23.90 21.94 38.95
N ALA A 223 -24.06 22.94 38.08
CA ALA A 223 -23.38 23.02 36.80
C ALA A 223 -22.04 23.72 37.02
N SER A 224 -20.96 23.12 36.51
CA SER A 224 -19.65 23.79 36.39
C SER A 224 -19.81 25.13 35.67
N PRO A 225 -19.10 26.19 36.09
CA PRO A 225 -19.15 27.47 35.41
C PRO A 225 -18.56 27.30 34.01
N ALA A 226 -19.42 27.39 33.00
CA ALA A 226 -18.99 27.62 31.62
C ALA A 226 -18.28 28.98 31.58
N ASP A 227 -17.03 28.98 31.12
CA ASP A 227 -16.29 30.22 30.88
C ASP A 227 -17.12 31.13 29.96
N PRO A 228 -17.27 32.42 30.31
CA PRO A 228 -18.08 33.34 29.53
C PRO A 228 -17.48 33.48 28.13
N ILE A 229 -18.30 33.11 27.13
CA ILE A 229 -18.05 33.32 25.70
C ILE A 229 -17.58 34.77 25.51
N ALA A 230 -16.31 34.93 25.15
CA ALA A 230 -15.68 36.23 24.98
C ALA A 230 -16.49 37.07 23.98
N THR A 231 -17.05 38.17 24.48
CA THR A 231 -17.79 39.14 23.68
C THR A 231 -16.88 39.72 22.60
N ARG A 232 -17.28 39.54 21.34
CA ARG A 232 -16.51 39.95 20.16
C ARG A 232 -16.30 41.47 20.18
N ARG A 233 -15.07 41.92 19.94
CA ARG A 233 -14.76 43.34 19.72
C ARG A 233 -15.27 43.76 18.33
N PRO A 234 -16.11 44.81 18.22
CA PRO A 234 -16.47 45.37 16.92
C PRO A 234 -15.20 45.84 16.18
N GLY A 235 -15.00 45.38 14.94
CA GLY A 235 -13.85 45.77 14.10
C GLY A 235 -12.58 44.95 14.25
N GLY A 236 -12.61 43.81 14.96
CA GLY A 236 -11.52 42.82 14.90
C GLY A 236 -11.55 42.04 13.58
N PRO A 237 -10.41 41.49 13.12
CA PRO A 237 -10.39 40.58 11.96
C PRO A 237 -11.35 39.42 12.23
N GLU A 238 -12.21 39.11 11.25
CA GLU A 238 -13.09 37.95 11.35
C GLU A 238 -12.23 36.71 11.60
N PRO A 239 -12.49 35.92 12.66
CA PRO A 239 -11.79 34.66 12.83
C PRO A 239 -12.16 33.79 11.64
N SER A 240 -11.19 33.55 10.76
CA SER A 240 -11.32 32.51 9.75
C SER A 240 -11.41 31.20 10.52
N ILE A 241 -12.62 30.64 10.61
CA ILE A 241 -12.78 29.23 10.94
C ILE A 241 -12.11 28.52 9.77
N ILE A 242 -10.91 28.01 10.02
CA ILE A 242 -10.28 27.07 9.11
C ILE A 242 -11.21 25.85 9.14
N VAL A 243 -12.11 25.76 8.15
CA VAL A 243 -12.93 24.57 7.87
C VAL A 243 -11.99 23.51 7.28
N GLY A 244 -10.91 23.22 8.00
CA GLY A 244 -10.04 22.10 7.77
C GLY A 244 -10.67 20.92 8.48
N ASP A 245 -11.10 19.93 7.71
CA ASP A 245 -11.31 18.57 8.19
C ASP A 245 -12.57 18.27 9.02
N LEU A 246 -13.66 18.98 8.79
CA LEU A 246 -14.98 18.57 9.33
C LEU A 246 -15.39 17.15 8.89
N ALA A 247 -14.89 16.65 7.75
CA ALA A 247 -15.09 15.27 7.32
C ALA A 247 -14.33 14.26 8.19
N VAL A 248 -13.12 14.60 8.66
CA VAL A 248 -12.32 13.76 9.56
C VAL A 248 -12.93 13.72 10.97
N LEU A 249 -13.46 14.86 11.44
CA LEU A 249 -14.11 14.93 12.75
C LEU A 249 -15.46 14.19 12.78
N VAL A 250 -16.25 14.22 11.71
CA VAL A 250 -17.54 13.51 11.65
C VAL A 250 -17.37 12.00 11.48
N ALA A 251 -16.25 11.54 10.90
CA ALA A 251 -16.00 10.12 10.69
C ALA A 251 -15.38 9.40 11.90
N ALA A 252 -14.75 10.13 12.83
CA ALA A 252 -14.04 9.53 13.97
C ALA A 252 -14.99 8.77 14.91
N ASP A 253 -16.16 9.34 15.22
CA ASP A 253 -17.16 8.70 16.09
C ASP A 253 -17.93 7.55 15.40
N ALA A 254 -17.82 7.45 14.07
CA ALA A 254 -18.49 6.43 13.26
C ALA A 254 -17.60 5.20 12.98
N ARG A 255 -16.36 5.17 13.48
CA ARG A 255 -15.46 4.03 13.28
C ARG A 255 -15.88 2.87 14.16
N GLY A 256 -16.35 1.80 13.53
CA GLY A 256 -16.62 0.54 14.20
C GLY A 256 -15.38 -0.36 14.23
N PRO A 257 -15.51 -1.55 14.86
CA PRO A 257 -14.43 -2.55 14.90
C PRO A 257 -14.01 -3.05 13.52
N LEU A 258 -14.91 -3.00 12.52
CA LEU A 258 -14.64 -3.31 11.11
C LEU A 258 -14.09 -2.12 10.31
N GLY A 259 -13.74 -1.02 10.98
CA GLY A 259 -13.30 0.21 10.35
C GLY A 259 -14.47 1.15 10.01
N LEU A 260 -14.27 1.98 8.97
CA LEU A 260 -15.27 2.93 8.54
C LEU A 260 -16.33 2.24 7.65
N PRO A 261 -17.64 2.40 7.91
CA PRO A 261 -18.68 1.73 7.13
C PRO A 261 -18.62 2.13 5.66
N HIS A 262 -18.96 1.19 4.77
CA HIS A 262 -18.86 1.37 3.32
C HIS A 262 -19.55 2.64 2.81
N GLN A 263 -20.75 2.96 3.30
CA GLN A 263 -21.47 4.18 2.89
C GLN A 263 -20.68 5.46 3.19
N ALA A 264 -19.98 5.52 4.33
CA ALA A 264 -19.16 6.68 4.69
C ALA A 264 -17.89 6.76 3.84
N ARG A 265 -17.25 5.61 3.55
CA ARG A 265 -16.13 5.53 2.60
C ARG A 265 -16.52 6.03 1.21
N GLU A 266 -17.69 5.63 0.72
CA GLU A 266 -18.18 6.08 -0.59
C GLU A 266 -18.57 7.55 -0.62
N ALA A 267 -19.17 8.08 0.45
CA ALA A 267 -19.43 9.50 0.54
C ALA A 267 -18.12 10.33 0.49
N ILE A 268 -17.06 9.85 1.15
CA ILE A 268 -15.73 10.48 1.07
C ILE A 268 -15.16 10.37 -0.35
N ARG A 269 -15.21 9.17 -0.95
CA ARG A 269 -14.70 8.92 -2.31
C ARG A 269 -15.37 9.79 -3.37
N GLN A 270 -16.70 9.91 -3.32
CA GLN A 270 -17.47 10.72 -4.25
C GLN A 270 -17.22 12.22 -4.10
N ARG A 271 -16.98 12.69 -2.86
CA ARG A 271 -16.76 14.10 -2.57
C ARG A 271 -15.34 14.55 -2.92
N ASP A 272 -14.34 13.76 -2.57
CA ASP A 272 -12.93 14.07 -2.81
C ASP A 272 -12.10 12.77 -2.91
N PRO A 273 -11.86 12.28 -4.15
CA PRO A 273 -11.05 11.08 -4.39
C PRO A 273 -9.60 11.21 -3.87
N ALA A 274 -9.01 12.41 -3.93
CA ALA A 274 -7.65 12.62 -3.46
C ALA A 274 -7.55 12.57 -1.92
N MET A 275 -8.56 13.09 -1.22
CA MET A 275 -8.69 12.92 0.23
C MET A 275 -8.91 11.46 0.61
N PHE A 276 -9.76 10.73 -0.12
CA PHE A 276 -9.96 9.30 0.10
C PHE A 276 -8.64 8.53 0.04
N ASN A 277 -7.83 8.73 -1.01
CA ASN A 277 -6.54 8.05 -1.17
C ASN A 277 -5.54 8.39 -0.06
N ARG A 278 -5.51 9.66 0.39
CA ARG A 278 -4.68 10.08 1.53
C ARG A 278 -5.11 9.40 2.83
N LEU A 279 -6.41 9.35 3.11
CA LEU A 279 -6.98 8.71 4.30
C LEU A 279 -6.75 7.19 4.29
N LEU A 280 -6.92 6.56 3.12
CA LEU A 280 -6.64 5.15 2.91
C LEU A 280 -5.17 4.82 3.20
N SER A 281 -4.24 5.62 2.69
CA SER A 281 -2.80 5.42 2.89
C SER A 281 -2.38 5.56 4.35
N ARG A 282 -3.08 6.43 5.11
CA ARG A 282 -2.88 6.63 6.55
C ARG A 282 -3.60 5.62 7.43
N GLY A 283 -4.37 4.69 6.86
CA GLY A 283 -5.09 3.68 7.63
C GLY A 283 -6.33 4.18 8.37
N ALA A 284 -6.92 5.29 7.91
CA ALA A 284 -8.12 5.84 8.52
C ALA A 284 -9.34 4.89 8.40
N PHE A 285 -9.31 3.99 7.42
CA PHE A 285 -10.39 3.05 7.12
C PHE A 285 -10.16 1.64 7.66
N ASP A 286 -8.99 1.39 8.24
CA ASP A 286 -8.56 0.06 8.60
C ASP A 286 -9.45 -0.53 9.71
N PRO A 287 -9.81 -1.82 9.64
CA PRO A 287 -10.43 -2.51 10.76
C PRO A 287 -9.44 -2.63 11.93
N GLU A 288 -9.95 -2.93 13.11
CA GLU A 288 -9.10 -3.35 14.23
C GLU A 288 -8.36 -4.65 13.86
N GLU A 289 -7.17 -4.85 14.42
CA GLU A 289 -6.31 -6.00 14.09
C GLU A 289 -7.03 -7.34 14.28
N ALA A 290 -7.78 -7.49 15.38
CA ALA A 290 -8.58 -8.68 15.68
C ALA A 290 -9.77 -8.89 14.72
N GLN A 291 -10.11 -7.89 13.91
CA GLN A 291 -11.27 -7.88 13.00
C GLN A 291 -10.84 -7.78 11.53
N MET A 292 -9.54 -7.86 11.25
CA MET A 292 -8.98 -7.77 9.90
C MET A 292 -9.62 -8.77 8.94
N VAL A 293 -9.71 -10.03 9.36
CA VAL A 293 -10.26 -11.12 8.56
C VAL A 293 -11.75 -10.89 8.27
N ALA A 294 -12.53 -10.52 9.28
CA ALA A 294 -13.95 -10.22 9.14
C ALA A 294 -14.18 -9.00 8.21
N GLY A 295 -13.31 -7.98 8.31
CA GLY A 295 -13.30 -6.83 7.40
C GLY A 295 -13.08 -7.25 5.95
N ILE A 296 -12.06 -8.07 5.67
CA ILE A 296 -11.78 -8.59 4.33
C ILE A 296 -12.94 -9.42 3.79
N GLN A 297 -13.47 -10.36 4.60
CA GLN A 297 -14.62 -11.19 4.22
C GLN A 297 -15.86 -10.34 3.89
N THR A 298 -16.11 -9.28 4.66
CA THR A 298 -17.23 -8.34 4.44
C THR A 298 -17.10 -7.64 3.09
N GLU A 299 -15.92 -7.10 2.77
CA GLU A 299 -15.69 -6.43 1.49
C GLU A 299 -15.80 -7.40 0.30
N LEU A 300 -15.23 -8.60 0.42
CA LEU A 300 -15.34 -9.64 -0.61
C LEU A 300 -16.79 -10.10 -0.81
N ALA A 301 -17.58 -10.20 0.25
CA ALA A 301 -18.99 -10.57 0.16
C ALA A 301 -19.82 -9.49 -0.55
N ARG A 302 -19.57 -8.20 -0.24
CA ARG A 302 -20.21 -7.06 -0.90
C ARG A 302 -19.99 -7.05 -2.42
N MET A 303 -18.81 -7.49 -2.86
CA MET A 303 -18.44 -7.61 -4.27
C MET A 303 -18.91 -8.92 -4.94
N ASN A 304 -19.72 -9.72 -4.25
CA ASN A 304 -20.17 -11.06 -4.67
C ASN A 304 -19.02 -12.09 -4.87
N CYS A 305 -17.82 -11.80 -4.36
CA CYS A 305 -16.66 -12.69 -4.46
C CYS A 305 -16.64 -13.76 -3.36
N TYR A 306 -17.25 -13.47 -2.20
CA TYR A 306 -17.37 -14.40 -1.08
C TYR A 306 -18.85 -14.72 -0.80
N LYS A 307 -19.17 -16.02 -0.76
CA LYS A 307 -20.53 -16.54 -0.48
C LYS A 307 -20.64 -17.25 0.88
N GLY A 308 -19.54 -17.28 1.64
CA GLY A 308 -19.51 -17.88 2.98
C GLY A 308 -20.07 -16.93 4.05
N GLY A 309 -20.14 -17.41 5.29
CA GLY A 309 -20.43 -16.56 6.44
C GLY A 309 -19.24 -15.66 6.77
N ILE A 310 -19.53 -14.46 7.29
CA ILE A 310 -18.51 -13.56 7.85
C ILE A 310 -18.27 -14.01 9.29
N ASP A 311 -17.25 -14.84 9.49
CA ASP A 311 -16.91 -15.48 10.78
C ASP A 311 -15.60 -14.95 11.37
N GLY A 312 -14.79 -14.23 10.60
CA GLY A 312 -13.48 -13.77 11.03
C GLY A 312 -12.40 -14.86 11.00
N ASP A 313 -12.70 -16.05 10.47
CA ASP A 313 -11.74 -17.14 10.32
C ASP A 313 -11.20 -17.22 8.89
N TRP A 314 -9.88 -17.21 8.73
CA TRP A 314 -9.26 -17.31 7.40
C TRP A 314 -9.03 -18.76 6.99
N GLY A 315 -9.83 -19.25 6.06
CA GLY A 315 -9.77 -20.64 5.57
C GLY A 315 -9.75 -20.78 4.05
N SER A 316 -9.95 -22.01 3.57
CA SER A 316 -9.98 -22.33 2.14
C SER A 316 -11.09 -21.58 1.38
N GLY A 317 -12.20 -21.29 2.06
CA GLY A 317 -13.31 -20.49 1.51
C GLY A 317 -12.89 -19.06 1.21
N SER A 318 -12.27 -18.37 2.19
CA SER A 318 -11.78 -17.00 2.05
C SER A 318 -10.67 -16.91 1.00
N ALA A 319 -9.71 -17.84 1.02
CA ALA A 319 -8.64 -17.91 0.00
C ALA A 319 -9.22 -18.11 -1.42
N SER A 320 -10.26 -18.94 -1.57
CA SER A 320 -10.92 -19.15 -2.87
C SER A 320 -11.74 -17.95 -3.35
N ALA A 321 -12.26 -17.13 -2.43
CA ALA A 321 -12.92 -15.88 -2.77
C ALA A 321 -11.91 -14.80 -3.16
N LEU A 322 -10.77 -14.76 -2.47
CA LEU A 322 -9.68 -13.84 -2.80
C LEU A 322 -9.11 -14.10 -4.20
N ARG A 323 -8.90 -15.37 -4.57
CA ARG A 323 -8.48 -15.73 -5.93
C ARG A 323 -9.49 -15.24 -6.99
N ARG A 324 -10.78 -15.46 -6.75
CA ARG A 324 -11.86 -14.97 -7.65
C ARG A 324 -11.87 -13.45 -7.78
N TYR A 325 -11.61 -12.74 -6.69
CA TYR A 325 -11.49 -11.28 -6.71
C TYR A 325 -10.34 -10.83 -7.62
N PHE A 326 -9.14 -11.41 -7.48
CA PHE A 326 -8.00 -11.05 -8.34
C PHE A 326 -8.17 -11.50 -9.80
N GLU A 327 -8.81 -12.64 -10.03
CA GLU A 327 -9.24 -13.07 -11.38
C GLU A 327 -10.18 -12.05 -12.02
N ALA A 328 -11.18 -11.55 -11.27
CA ALA A 328 -12.10 -10.53 -11.75
C ALA A 328 -11.44 -9.15 -11.92
N LEU A 329 -10.45 -8.82 -11.09
CA LEU A 329 -9.62 -7.62 -11.23
C LEU A 329 -8.68 -7.69 -12.44
N GLY A 330 -8.37 -8.88 -12.96
CA GLY A 330 -7.42 -9.08 -14.05
C GLY A 330 -5.96 -8.88 -13.63
N SER A 331 -5.64 -9.08 -12.34
CA SER A 331 -4.30 -8.87 -11.79
C SER A 331 -3.77 -10.14 -11.11
N ALA A 332 -2.44 -10.27 -11.05
CA ALA A 332 -1.80 -11.32 -10.28
C ALA A 332 -2.14 -11.13 -8.79
N GLN A 333 -2.39 -12.23 -8.09
CA GLN A 333 -2.69 -12.19 -6.67
C GLN A 333 -1.47 -11.66 -5.88
N ALA A 334 -1.62 -10.49 -5.27
CA ALA A 334 -0.53 -9.81 -4.58
C ALA A 334 -0.24 -10.40 -3.17
N ALA A 335 -1.22 -11.04 -2.53
CA ALA A 335 -1.08 -11.58 -1.17
C ALA A 335 -1.96 -12.82 -0.95
N ALA A 336 -1.46 -13.78 -0.16
CA ALA A 336 -2.19 -14.98 0.27
C ALA A 336 -2.75 -14.87 1.71
N GLU A 337 -2.20 -13.96 2.51
CA GLU A 337 -2.50 -13.80 3.93
C GLU A 337 -3.45 -12.60 4.17
N PRO A 338 -4.29 -12.64 5.23
CA PRO A 338 -5.26 -11.61 5.54
C PRO A 338 -4.61 -10.39 6.22
N GLU A 339 -3.72 -9.72 5.51
CA GLU A 339 -2.98 -8.56 6.01
C GLU A 339 -3.68 -7.23 5.72
N ILE A 340 -3.23 -6.18 6.40
CA ILE A 340 -3.76 -4.83 6.19
C ILE A 340 -3.57 -4.31 4.76
N GLY A 341 -2.44 -4.65 4.13
CA GLY A 341 -2.18 -4.30 2.74
C GLY A 341 -3.22 -4.89 1.81
N LEU A 342 -3.66 -6.12 2.07
CA LEU A 342 -4.71 -6.76 1.29
C LEU A 342 -6.06 -6.06 1.45
N TYR A 343 -6.46 -5.73 2.69
CA TYR A 343 -7.70 -4.99 2.94
C TYR A 343 -7.72 -3.65 2.19
N ARG A 344 -6.62 -2.89 2.26
CA ARG A 344 -6.49 -1.60 1.57
C ARG A 344 -6.55 -1.73 0.04
N THR A 345 -5.95 -2.77 -0.53
CA THR A 345 -6.04 -3.07 -1.98
C THR A 345 -7.48 -3.37 -2.39
N ILE A 346 -8.21 -4.14 -1.58
CA ILE A 346 -9.62 -4.48 -1.84
C ILE A 346 -10.49 -3.22 -1.88
N ILE A 347 -10.37 -2.35 -0.87
CA ILE A 347 -11.21 -1.14 -0.79
C ILE A 347 -10.82 -0.07 -1.82
N ARG A 348 -9.56 -0.08 -2.30
CA ARG A 348 -9.12 0.75 -3.43
C ARG A 348 -9.86 0.35 -4.71
N ASN A 349 -9.96 -0.95 -4.99
CA ASN A 349 -10.58 -1.50 -6.20
C ASN A 349 -11.94 -2.16 -5.90
N GLU A 350 -12.86 -1.38 -5.34
CA GLU A 350 -14.15 -1.89 -4.87
C GLU A 350 -15.23 -1.99 -5.97
N ALA A 351 -14.91 -1.48 -7.17
CA ALA A 351 -15.68 -1.62 -8.40
C ALA A 351 -15.50 -2.99 -9.06
N VAL A 352 -14.80 -3.93 -8.39
CA VAL A 352 -14.74 -5.32 -8.82
C VAL A 352 -16.04 -6.00 -8.42
N GLN A 353 -16.70 -6.64 -9.38
CA GLN A 353 -17.83 -7.53 -9.13
C GLN A 353 -17.49 -8.91 -9.66
N CYS A 354 -17.51 -9.90 -8.78
CA CYS A 354 -17.34 -11.28 -9.21
C CYS A 354 -18.62 -11.75 -9.90
N PRO A 355 -18.54 -12.34 -11.11
CA PRO A 355 -19.71 -12.88 -11.77
C PRO A 355 -20.34 -13.93 -10.86
N ASP A 356 -21.66 -13.93 -10.83
CA ASP A 356 -22.39 -14.91 -10.05
C ASP A 356 -22.08 -16.29 -10.63
N VAL A 357 -21.23 -17.04 -9.92
CA VAL A 357 -20.95 -18.42 -10.30
C VAL A 357 -22.27 -19.14 -10.07
N GLN A 358 -23.02 -19.34 -11.16
CA GLN A 358 -24.18 -20.22 -11.12
C GLN A 358 -23.68 -21.54 -10.54
N PRO A 359 -24.31 -22.07 -9.48
CA PRO A 359 -23.93 -23.36 -8.97
C PRO A 359 -24.06 -24.33 -10.15
N VAL A 360 -22.93 -24.75 -10.69
CA VAL A 360 -22.90 -25.71 -11.80
C VAL A 360 -23.67 -26.89 -11.25
N ALA A 361 -24.87 -27.13 -11.82
CA ALA A 361 -25.83 -28.06 -11.27
C ALA A 361 -25.06 -29.35 -10.98
N ARG A 362 -24.88 -29.64 -9.68
CA ARG A 362 -24.02 -30.73 -9.23
C ARG A 362 -24.47 -31.94 -10.01
N ALA A 363 -23.62 -32.41 -10.95
CA ALA A 363 -23.99 -33.48 -11.85
C ALA A 363 -24.60 -34.58 -10.99
N ALA A 364 -25.89 -34.87 -11.23
CA ALA A 364 -26.64 -35.78 -10.41
C ALA A 364 -25.78 -37.04 -10.27
N PRO A 365 -25.47 -37.50 -9.04
CA PRO A 365 -24.58 -38.63 -8.87
C PRO A 365 -25.13 -39.74 -9.76
N THR A 366 -24.37 -40.11 -10.78
CA THR A 366 -24.75 -41.20 -11.68
C THR A 366 -24.87 -42.40 -10.76
N ARG A 367 -26.11 -42.76 -10.43
CA ARG A 367 -26.43 -44.01 -9.75
C ARG A 367 -25.80 -45.07 -10.63
N SER A 368 -24.65 -45.56 -10.21
CA SER A 368 -23.99 -46.69 -10.82
C SER A 368 -24.89 -47.89 -10.57
N SER A 369 -25.90 -48.03 -11.42
CA SER A 369 -26.75 -49.20 -11.54
C SER A 369 -25.92 -50.28 -12.24
N GLY A 370 -24.90 -50.78 -11.55
CA GLY A 370 -24.17 -51.98 -11.88
C GLY A 370 -24.71 -53.13 -11.05
N GLY A 371 -25.81 -53.71 -11.50
CA GLY A 371 -26.30 -54.97 -10.96
C GLY A 371 -25.41 -56.14 -11.39
N GLY A 372 -25.15 -57.06 -10.45
CA GLY A 372 -24.89 -58.47 -10.74
C GLY A 372 -23.55 -59.02 -10.25
N ALA A 373 -23.53 -59.70 -9.09
CA ALA A 373 -23.66 -61.17 -9.02
C ALA A 373 -23.22 -61.73 -7.65
N ARG A 374 -24.23 -62.23 -6.90
CA ARG A 374 -24.26 -63.56 -6.26
C ARG A 374 -23.02 -64.03 -5.46
N GLY A 375 -23.12 -63.94 -4.13
CA GLY A 375 -22.21 -64.63 -3.19
C GLY A 375 -22.84 -64.83 -1.80
N THR A 376 -23.49 -65.99 -1.65
CA THR A 376 -23.89 -66.73 -0.43
C THR A 376 -23.44 -66.19 0.95
N ARG A 377 -24.39 -65.92 1.86
CA ARG A 377 -24.84 -66.84 2.96
C ARG A 377 -23.94 -66.80 4.21
N SER A 378 -24.40 -66.15 5.29
CA SER A 378 -24.73 -66.76 6.60
C SER A 378 -24.89 -65.69 7.71
N THR A 379 -26.03 -65.78 8.36
CA THR A 379 -26.54 -65.27 9.66
C THR A 379 -25.70 -65.71 10.89
N PRO A 380 -26.01 -65.36 12.18
CA PRO A 380 -26.72 -64.20 12.76
C PRO A 380 -26.22 -63.74 14.19
N THR A 381 -26.92 -62.73 14.77
CA THR A 381 -27.24 -62.49 16.21
C THR A 381 -26.17 -62.16 17.28
N ARG A 382 -26.28 -60.96 17.89
CA ARG A 382 -26.43 -60.72 19.37
C ARG A 382 -26.65 -59.22 19.61
N THR A 383 -27.86 -58.72 19.86
CA THR A 383 -28.58 -58.66 21.14
C THR A 383 -27.80 -58.03 22.31
N GLY A 384 -28.10 -56.75 22.56
CA GLY A 384 -28.39 -56.17 23.89
C GLY A 384 -27.23 -55.84 24.83
N SER A 385 -27.14 -54.57 25.25
CA SER A 385 -27.29 -54.24 26.68
C SER A 385 -27.57 -52.74 26.87
N SER A 386 -28.68 -52.50 27.55
CA SER A 386 -29.14 -51.26 28.15
C SER A 386 -28.31 -50.82 29.37
N GLY A 387 -28.31 -49.50 29.62
CA GLY A 387 -28.29 -48.91 30.96
C GLY A 387 -26.94 -48.41 31.44
N GLN A 388 -26.84 -47.12 31.80
CA GLN A 388 -27.06 -46.68 33.18
C GLN A 388 -26.78 -45.17 33.30
N ALA A 389 -27.77 -44.44 33.80
CA ALA A 389 -27.64 -43.05 34.23
C ALA A 389 -27.13 -43.01 35.67
N THR A 390 -26.27 -42.03 36.00
CA THR A 390 -26.25 -41.31 37.29
C THR A 390 -25.33 -40.09 37.21
N ALA A 391 -25.90 -38.90 37.48
CA ALA A 391 -25.24 -37.76 38.14
C ALA A 391 -25.13 -38.06 39.68
N PRO A 392 -24.52 -37.26 40.59
CA PRO A 392 -24.20 -35.81 40.50
C PRO A 392 -22.93 -35.29 41.25
N ALA A 393 -22.75 -33.95 41.18
CA ALA A 393 -22.28 -33.00 42.22
C ALA A 393 -20.79 -32.85 42.64
N ALA A 394 -20.28 -31.63 42.36
CA ALA A 394 -19.74 -30.62 43.29
C ALA A 394 -18.23 -30.55 43.69
N SER A 395 -17.72 -29.30 43.60
CA SER A 395 -16.82 -28.57 44.52
C SER A 395 -15.31 -28.43 44.20
N ARG A 396 -14.94 -27.19 43.80
CA ARG A 396 -13.93 -26.24 44.34
C ARG A 396 -12.50 -26.70 44.71
N SER A 397 -11.50 -26.02 44.13
CA SER A 397 -10.34 -25.30 44.75
C SER A 397 -9.23 -25.12 43.68
N SER A 398 -8.79 -23.92 43.28
CA SER A 398 -7.85 -22.98 43.93
C SER A 398 -6.50 -23.58 44.36
N GLY A 399 -5.41 -23.17 43.70
CA GLY A 399 -4.00 -23.37 44.12
C GLY A 399 -3.07 -23.57 42.92
N GLN A 400 -2.37 -22.56 42.41
CA GLN A 400 -1.11 -22.00 42.95
C GLN A 400 0.07 -22.98 42.92
N SER A 401 0.91 -22.89 41.87
CA SER A 401 2.38 -22.96 41.94
C SER A 401 2.95 -23.06 40.51
N SER A 402 3.79 -22.11 40.10
CA SER A 402 5.24 -22.09 40.32
C SER A 402 6.00 -22.84 39.22
N GLY A 403 6.78 -22.05 38.48
CA GLY A 403 8.11 -22.36 37.93
C GLY A 403 8.46 -23.81 37.60
N GLY A 404 8.68 -24.05 36.32
CA GLY A 404 9.42 -25.20 35.80
C GLY A 404 10.16 -24.79 34.54
N SER A 405 11.39 -24.30 34.71
CA SER A 405 12.44 -24.32 33.69
C SER A 405 12.85 -25.76 33.39
N GLN A 406 13.47 -25.95 32.22
CA GLN A 406 13.98 -27.20 31.65
C GLN A 406 12.87 -27.98 30.91
N ASP A 407 13.03 -28.37 29.65
CA ASP A 407 14.24 -28.96 29.13
C ASP A 407 14.26 -29.02 27.59
N SER A 408 15.49 -29.04 27.06
CA SER A 408 15.89 -29.92 25.96
C SER A 408 15.31 -29.77 24.55
N SER A 409 16.24 -29.55 23.63
CA SER A 409 16.57 -30.46 22.52
C SER A 409 16.61 -29.81 21.14
N SER A 410 17.85 -29.53 20.75
CA SER A 410 18.34 -29.43 19.39
C SER A 410 17.89 -30.62 18.54
N SER A 411 16.88 -30.42 17.68
CA SER A 411 16.60 -31.32 16.56
C SER A 411 17.38 -30.85 15.33
N ARG A 412 18.55 -31.47 15.13
CA ARG A 412 19.23 -31.55 13.83
C ARG A 412 18.28 -32.22 12.84
N ARG A 413 17.75 -31.47 11.86
CA ARG A 413 17.23 -32.07 10.63
C ARG A 413 18.40 -32.26 9.65
N THR A 414 18.86 -33.49 9.54
CA THR A 414 19.65 -33.98 8.41
C THR A 414 18.80 -33.89 7.14
N ILE A 415 19.18 -33.00 6.23
CA ILE A 415 18.67 -32.96 4.86
C ILE A 415 19.32 -34.11 4.11
N SER A 416 18.51 -35.12 3.79
CA SER A 416 18.87 -36.24 2.92
C SER A 416 18.79 -35.77 1.47
N THR A 417 19.93 -35.42 0.87
CA THR A 417 20.08 -35.18 -0.56
C THR A 417 20.06 -36.52 -1.31
N ASN A 418 19.13 -36.66 -2.26
CA ASN A 418 19.02 -37.78 -3.20
C ASN A 418 19.71 -37.35 -4.52
N PRO A 419 20.87 -37.91 -4.90
CA PRO A 419 21.56 -37.53 -6.13
C PRO A 419 21.26 -38.55 -7.25
N SER A 420 20.18 -38.33 -7.99
CA SER A 420 19.95 -39.07 -9.22
C SER A 420 18.94 -38.36 -10.11
N MET A 421 19.41 -37.36 -10.87
CA MET A 421 18.87 -36.96 -12.18
C MET A 421 19.98 -36.23 -12.95
N LEU A 422 20.97 -37.01 -13.41
CA LEU A 422 21.85 -36.64 -14.51
C LEU A 422 21.12 -37.02 -15.81
N GLY A 423 20.55 -36.02 -16.48
CA GLY A 423 19.96 -36.16 -17.81
C GLY A 423 20.80 -35.39 -18.83
N THR A 424 21.70 -36.10 -19.50
CA THR A 424 22.41 -35.64 -20.70
C THR A 424 21.45 -35.61 -21.89
N GLY A 425 21.29 -34.45 -22.53
CA GLY A 425 20.58 -34.29 -23.80
C GLY A 425 21.41 -33.46 -24.76
N ALA A 426 21.90 -34.10 -25.81
CA ALA A 426 22.74 -33.55 -26.86
C ALA A 426 21.95 -32.65 -27.83
N PHE A 427 22.56 -31.55 -28.25
CA PHE A 427 22.11 -30.75 -29.38
C PHE A 427 22.65 -31.33 -30.70
N ARG A 428 21.79 -31.33 -31.71
CA ARG A 428 22.16 -31.33 -33.12
C ARG A 428 21.85 -29.97 -33.70
#